data_AF-A0A0W0Y532-F1
#
_entry.id   AF-A0A0W0Y532-F1
#
_cell.length_a   1.000
_cell.length_b   1.000
_cell.length_c   1.000
_cell.angle_alpha   90.00
_cell.angle_beta   90.00
_cell.angle_gamma   90.00
#
_symmetry.space_group_name_H-M   'P 1'
#
loop_
_entity.id
_entity.type
_entity.pdbx_description
1 polymer ?
#
loop_
_entity_poly.entity_id
_entity_poly.type
_entity_poly.pdbx_seq_one_letter_code
_entity_poly.pdbx_strand_id
1 'polypeptide(L)'
;MHPALANYFKTYTKEAAPFMHQQLEEWRISKPLTGLRVVHHVPLVPNTLLKIACLIAGGAEVTVTNPSSFMTAHPEAVDCLRQADIRYIENLSQLQSESFDLYFDCGAELYQALGKPKLGSIELTGSGDQIYRSQTLDFPVISIDHSLTKQLETVFGCADSCHSAISQLLGINTVNKTWLIFGFGKIGRGVAYFCAKNKTSVVAVDICDNQRRSARQLGIEAINPLDRQTLHQAIQNAEIIVTATGSKSIMNAYPHDWFSGKILVNMGVYDEYGASFGEEEVLNQKKPVNFVLNDPTPMRYIDPEFYIHNIAALTLLSENLSQRVHGPTKELDNRIIEDWCKYHSFHLEIINKWFVNFEGCVR
;
A
#
# COMPACT_ATOMS: atom_id res chain seq x y z
N MET A 1 -0.44 17.35 -22.25
CA MET A 1 -1.21 16.52 -21.30
C MET A 1 -2.68 16.71 -21.61
N HIS A 2 -3.45 15.63 -21.64
CA HIS A 2 -4.89 15.68 -21.92
C HIS A 2 -5.65 16.49 -20.84
N PRO A 3 -6.66 17.30 -21.17
CA PRO A 3 -7.41 18.11 -20.20
C PRO A 3 -8.03 17.30 -19.05
N ALA A 4 -8.52 16.08 -19.32
CA ALA A 4 -9.10 15.20 -18.30
C ALA A 4 -8.09 14.86 -17.17
N LEU A 5 -6.86 14.47 -17.53
CA LEU A 5 -5.78 14.25 -16.57
C LEU A 5 -5.33 15.57 -15.89
N ALA A 6 -5.35 16.67 -16.63
CA ALA A 6 -4.96 17.97 -16.11
C ALA A 6 -5.84 18.48 -14.97
N ASN A 7 -7.12 18.09 -14.93
CA ASN A 7 -7.99 18.42 -13.81
C ASN A 7 -7.53 17.78 -12.50
N TYR A 8 -7.01 16.55 -12.53
CA TYR A 8 -6.54 15.89 -11.30
C TYR A 8 -5.30 16.54 -10.70
N PHE A 9 -4.42 17.14 -11.51
CA PHE A 9 -3.32 17.98 -10.99
C PHE A 9 -3.79 19.31 -10.39
N LYS A 10 -5.05 19.73 -10.64
CA LYS A 10 -5.67 20.86 -9.93
C LYS A 10 -6.34 20.41 -8.64
N THR A 11 -6.96 19.23 -8.65
CA THR A 11 -7.57 18.60 -7.46
C THR A 11 -6.52 18.25 -6.42
N TYR A 12 -5.46 17.55 -6.83
CA TYR A 12 -4.30 17.22 -6.02
C TYR A 12 -3.23 18.27 -6.29
N THR A 13 -3.26 19.34 -5.50
CA THR A 13 -2.38 20.50 -5.68
C THR A 13 -0.91 20.14 -5.43
N LYS A 14 0.00 21.05 -5.79
CA LYS A 14 1.44 20.86 -5.57
C LYS A 14 1.80 20.70 -4.09
N GLU A 15 1.00 21.24 -3.18
CA GLU A 15 1.17 21.07 -1.74
C GLU A 15 0.78 19.66 -1.27
N ALA A 16 -0.20 19.04 -1.93
CA ALA A 16 -0.68 17.70 -1.61
C ALA A 16 0.14 16.60 -2.30
N ALA A 17 0.63 16.87 -3.52
CA ALA A 17 1.35 15.92 -4.37
C ALA A 17 2.66 16.51 -4.96
N PRO A 18 3.58 17.04 -4.14
CA PRO A 18 4.79 17.72 -4.63
C PRO A 18 5.63 16.85 -5.57
N PHE A 19 5.75 15.54 -5.31
CA PHE A 19 6.60 14.64 -6.10
C PHE A 19 6.01 14.35 -7.49
N MET A 20 4.71 14.09 -7.59
CA MET A 20 4.05 13.92 -8.90
C MET A 20 4.06 15.20 -9.72
N HIS A 21 3.89 16.37 -9.11
CA HIS A 21 4.00 17.65 -9.81
C HIS A 21 5.42 17.88 -10.34
N GLN A 22 6.44 17.64 -9.52
CA GLN A 22 7.84 17.73 -9.93
C GLN A 22 8.15 16.76 -11.07
N GLN A 23 7.78 15.48 -10.93
CA GLN A 23 8.06 14.46 -11.94
C GLN A 23 7.37 14.78 -13.27
N LEU A 24 6.13 15.28 -13.23
CA LEU A 24 5.42 15.69 -14.44
C LEU A 24 6.15 16.82 -15.17
N GLU A 25 6.67 17.82 -14.45
CA GLU A 25 7.43 18.93 -15.02
C GLU A 25 8.71 18.44 -15.68
N GLU A 26 9.49 17.62 -14.97
CA GLU A 26 10.75 17.06 -15.45
C GLU A 26 10.56 16.13 -16.66
N TRP A 27 9.62 15.19 -16.56
CA TRP A 27 9.47 14.11 -17.56
C TRP A 27 8.83 14.59 -18.85
N ARG A 28 8.06 15.69 -18.84
CA ARG A 28 7.58 16.34 -20.08
C ARG A 28 8.73 16.80 -20.97
N ILE A 29 9.87 17.15 -20.38
CA ILE A 29 11.06 17.62 -21.08
C ILE A 29 11.97 16.44 -21.44
N SER A 30 12.33 15.62 -20.46
CA SER A 30 13.33 14.56 -20.63
C SER A 30 12.80 13.31 -21.34
N LYS A 31 11.49 13.05 -21.26
CA LYS A 31 10.79 11.91 -21.87
C LYS A 31 11.56 10.58 -21.78
N PRO A 32 11.95 10.14 -20.58
CA PRO A 32 12.92 9.05 -20.41
C PRO A 32 12.38 7.66 -20.79
N LEU A 33 11.09 7.52 -21.02
CA LEU A 33 10.41 6.26 -21.38
C LEU A 33 9.97 6.23 -22.85
N THR A 34 10.48 7.14 -23.69
CA THR A 34 10.12 7.22 -25.11
C THR A 34 10.33 5.89 -25.81
N GLY A 35 9.28 5.39 -26.46
CA GLY A 35 9.32 4.15 -27.26
C GLY A 35 9.12 2.87 -26.45
N LEU A 36 8.91 2.96 -25.13
CA LEU A 36 8.62 1.82 -24.28
C LEU A 36 7.11 1.59 -24.17
N ARG A 37 6.70 0.32 -24.27
CA ARG A 37 5.35 -0.15 -23.95
C ARG A 37 5.33 -0.63 -22.51
N VAL A 38 4.49 -0.03 -21.67
CA VAL A 38 4.43 -0.35 -20.24
C VAL A 38 3.02 -0.76 -19.83
N VAL A 39 2.91 -1.69 -18.89
CA VAL A 39 1.64 -1.99 -18.23
C VAL A 39 1.66 -1.42 -16.82
N HIS A 40 0.63 -0.66 -16.50
CA HIS A 40 0.37 -0.12 -15.18
C HIS A 40 -0.70 -0.96 -14.48
N HIS A 41 -0.34 -1.64 -13.39
CA HIS A 41 -1.21 -2.48 -12.58
C HIS A 41 -1.06 -2.10 -11.11
N VAL A 42 -1.77 -1.06 -10.71
CA VAL A 42 -1.81 -0.48 -9.37
C VAL A 42 -3.26 -0.06 -9.13
N PRO A 43 -3.80 -0.12 -7.88
CA PRO A 43 -5.16 0.33 -7.57
C PRO A 43 -5.61 1.56 -8.36
N LEU A 44 -6.61 1.36 -9.24
CA LEU A 44 -7.05 2.42 -10.14
C LEU A 44 -8.10 3.29 -9.46
N VAL A 45 -7.63 4.37 -8.85
CA VAL A 45 -8.43 5.37 -8.15
C VAL A 45 -8.05 6.78 -8.62
N PRO A 46 -8.81 7.84 -8.27
CA PRO A 46 -8.57 9.20 -8.75
C PRO A 46 -7.12 9.70 -8.58
N ASN A 47 -6.49 9.48 -7.41
CA ASN A 47 -5.12 9.94 -7.19
C ASN A 47 -4.06 9.21 -8.06
N THR A 48 -4.30 7.95 -8.44
CA THR A 48 -3.42 7.15 -9.31
C THR A 48 -3.28 7.75 -10.70
N LEU A 49 -4.23 8.58 -11.14
CA LEU A 49 -4.16 9.27 -12.43
C LEU A 49 -2.95 10.21 -12.52
N LEU A 50 -2.46 10.77 -11.41
CA LEU A 50 -1.22 11.58 -11.40
C LEU A 50 -0.02 10.74 -11.83
N LYS A 51 0.11 9.54 -11.28
CA LYS A 51 1.17 8.58 -11.62
C LYS A 51 1.13 8.20 -13.10
N ILE A 52 -0.07 7.86 -13.60
CA ILE A 52 -0.28 7.48 -15.01
C ILE A 52 0.07 8.64 -15.94
N ALA A 53 -0.34 9.86 -15.60
CA ALA A 53 -0.01 11.05 -16.37
C ALA A 53 1.51 11.31 -16.45
N CYS A 54 2.25 11.04 -15.37
CA CYS A 54 3.71 11.12 -15.37
C CYS A 54 4.33 10.08 -16.31
N LEU A 55 3.86 8.82 -16.32
CA LEU A 55 4.34 7.79 -17.25
C LEU A 55 4.13 8.20 -18.72
N ILE A 56 2.95 8.71 -19.04
CA ILE A 56 2.62 9.22 -20.39
C ILE A 56 3.50 10.43 -20.73
N ALA A 57 3.67 11.37 -19.80
CA ALA A 57 4.54 12.52 -19.98
C ALA A 57 6.00 12.10 -20.24
N GLY A 58 6.43 11.01 -19.61
CA GLY A 58 7.72 10.37 -19.84
C GLY A 58 7.88 9.73 -21.21
N GLY A 59 6.84 9.70 -22.05
CA GLY A 59 6.89 9.20 -23.42
C GLY A 59 6.55 7.72 -23.59
N ALA A 60 6.09 7.04 -22.54
CA ALA A 60 5.67 5.64 -22.61
C ALA A 60 4.31 5.48 -23.33
N GLU A 61 4.17 4.37 -24.06
CA GLU A 61 2.86 3.83 -24.44
C GLU A 61 2.30 3.04 -23.25
N VAL A 62 1.30 3.61 -22.57
CA VAL A 62 0.78 3.06 -21.31
C VAL A 62 -0.52 2.29 -21.55
N THR A 63 -0.53 1.00 -21.16
CA THR A 63 -1.76 0.23 -20.94
C THR A 63 -2.05 0.19 -19.45
N VAL A 64 -3.26 0.62 -19.05
CA VAL A 64 -3.68 0.64 -17.64
C VAL A 64 -4.57 -0.55 -17.34
N THR A 65 -4.37 -1.15 -16.17
CA THR A 65 -5.16 -2.25 -15.62
C THR A 65 -5.42 -1.98 -14.13
N ASN A 66 -6.18 -2.84 -13.46
CA ASN A 66 -6.50 -2.74 -12.04
C ASN A 66 -6.29 -4.10 -11.35
N PRO A 67 -5.78 -4.17 -10.11
CA PRO A 67 -5.71 -5.40 -9.33
C PRO A 67 -7.10 -5.83 -8.86
N SER A 68 -7.86 -6.41 -9.79
CA SER A 68 -9.28 -6.73 -9.59
C SER A 68 -9.51 -7.95 -8.69
N SER A 69 -8.44 -8.57 -8.20
CA SER A 69 -8.49 -9.65 -7.21
C SER A 69 -8.98 -9.17 -5.83
N PHE A 70 -8.72 -7.91 -5.45
CA PHE A 70 -9.09 -7.37 -4.14
C PHE A 70 -9.83 -6.03 -4.17
N MET A 71 -9.85 -5.31 -5.29
CA MET A 71 -10.59 -4.04 -5.41
C MET A 71 -11.19 -3.82 -6.80
N THR A 72 -12.25 -3.01 -6.89
CA THR A 72 -12.84 -2.61 -8.18
C THR A 72 -12.36 -1.22 -8.57
N ALA A 73 -11.93 -1.03 -9.81
CA ALA A 73 -11.47 0.27 -10.29
C ALA A 73 -12.53 1.36 -10.06
N HIS A 74 -12.09 2.54 -9.62
CA HIS A 74 -12.99 3.66 -9.36
C HIS A 74 -13.59 4.17 -10.68
N PRO A 75 -14.93 4.30 -10.79
CA PRO A 75 -15.58 4.70 -12.04
C PRO A 75 -15.06 6.02 -12.62
N GLU A 76 -14.84 7.04 -11.77
CA GLU A 76 -14.28 8.33 -12.23
C GLU A 76 -12.88 8.20 -12.82
N ALA A 77 -12.05 7.29 -12.29
CA ALA A 77 -10.71 7.07 -12.82
C ALA A 77 -10.78 6.40 -14.20
N VAL A 78 -11.62 5.37 -14.35
CA VAL A 78 -11.88 4.71 -15.64
C VAL A 78 -12.48 5.70 -16.65
N ASP A 79 -13.39 6.58 -16.21
CA ASP A 79 -13.97 7.64 -17.04
C ASP A 79 -12.92 8.62 -17.53
N CYS A 80 -11.98 9.03 -16.66
CA CYS A 80 -10.87 9.90 -17.03
C CYS A 80 -9.98 9.26 -18.11
N LEU A 81 -9.62 7.98 -17.94
CA LEU A 81 -8.81 7.25 -18.92
C LEU A 81 -9.51 7.19 -20.28
N ARG A 82 -10.81 6.88 -20.30
CA ARG A 82 -11.61 6.86 -21.53
C ARG A 82 -11.66 8.22 -22.22
N GLN A 83 -11.91 9.29 -21.47
CA GLN A 83 -11.94 10.65 -22.00
C GLN A 83 -10.59 11.07 -22.58
N ALA A 84 -9.49 10.58 -22.01
CA ALA A 84 -8.13 10.84 -22.45
C ALA A 84 -7.61 9.89 -23.53
N ASP A 85 -8.46 8.97 -24.03
CA ASP A 85 -8.10 7.91 -24.97
C ASP A 85 -6.91 7.06 -24.49
N ILE A 86 -6.86 6.80 -23.18
CA ILE A 86 -5.85 5.95 -22.55
C ILE A 86 -6.42 4.54 -22.44
N ARG A 87 -5.68 3.57 -22.99
CA ARG A 87 -6.11 2.17 -23.02
C ARG A 87 -6.24 1.61 -21.60
N TYR A 88 -7.46 1.20 -21.26
CA TYR A 88 -7.77 0.50 -20.02
C TYR A 88 -8.27 -0.92 -20.30
N ILE A 89 -7.69 -1.90 -19.60
CA ILE A 89 -8.06 -3.31 -19.71
C ILE A 89 -8.31 -3.86 -18.29
N GLU A 90 -9.55 -4.24 -18.02
CA GLU A 90 -9.94 -4.82 -16.73
C GLU A 90 -9.38 -6.24 -16.55
N ASN A 91 -9.56 -7.09 -17.56
CA ASN A 91 -9.19 -8.50 -17.47
C ASN A 91 -7.83 -8.75 -18.13
N LEU A 92 -6.84 -9.12 -17.31
CA LEU A 92 -5.48 -9.41 -17.75
C LEU A 92 -5.40 -10.50 -18.82
N SER A 93 -6.38 -11.41 -18.91
CA SER A 93 -6.40 -12.44 -19.96
C SER A 93 -6.40 -11.85 -21.38
N GLN A 94 -6.92 -10.63 -21.54
CA GLN A 94 -6.94 -9.93 -22.83
C GLN A 94 -5.55 -9.47 -23.29
N LEU A 95 -4.56 -9.46 -22.39
CA LEU A 95 -3.19 -9.05 -22.67
C LEU A 95 -2.22 -10.22 -22.90
N GLN A 96 -2.68 -11.48 -22.80
CA GLN A 96 -1.81 -12.67 -22.85
C GLN A 96 -0.98 -12.81 -24.14
N SER A 97 -1.48 -12.28 -25.27
CA SER A 97 -0.77 -12.30 -26.55
C SER A 97 0.11 -11.06 -26.77
N GLU A 98 0.11 -10.11 -25.85
CA GLU A 98 0.88 -8.88 -25.95
C GLU A 98 2.20 -8.99 -25.18
N SER A 99 3.17 -8.18 -25.59
CA SER A 99 4.48 -8.10 -24.94
C SER A 99 4.81 -6.67 -24.59
N PHE A 100 5.22 -6.46 -23.35
CA PHE A 100 5.54 -5.15 -22.80
C PHE A 100 6.97 -5.11 -22.29
N ASP A 101 7.56 -3.93 -22.31
CA ASP A 101 8.94 -3.72 -21.94
C ASP A 101 9.09 -3.65 -20.41
N LEU A 102 8.16 -2.97 -19.73
CA LEU A 102 8.15 -2.82 -18.27
C LEU A 102 6.78 -3.11 -17.67
N TYR A 103 6.79 -3.72 -16.48
CA TYR A 103 5.62 -3.86 -15.62
C TYR A 103 5.73 -2.95 -14.40
N PHE A 104 4.70 -2.15 -14.14
CA PHE A 104 4.46 -1.53 -12.85
C PHE A 104 3.40 -2.36 -12.15
N ASP A 105 3.84 -3.28 -11.30
CA ASP A 105 3.07 -4.42 -10.80
C ASP A 105 2.63 -4.23 -9.35
N CYS A 106 1.56 -4.92 -9.00
CA CYS A 106 0.97 -4.93 -7.67
C CYS A 106 0.52 -6.35 -7.35
N GLY A 107 1.21 -7.00 -6.41
CA GLY A 107 0.91 -8.38 -6.02
C GLY A 107 1.48 -9.43 -6.97
N ALA A 108 2.45 -9.05 -7.82
CA ALA A 108 2.99 -9.88 -8.90
C ALA A 108 1.91 -10.40 -9.88
N GLU A 109 0.75 -9.75 -9.98
CA GLU A 109 -0.38 -10.22 -10.79
C GLU A 109 -0.08 -10.15 -12.29
N LEU A 110 0.64 -9.11 -12.75
CA LEU A 110 1.07 -9.04 -14.15
C LEU A 110 2.01 -10.18 -14.49
N TYR A 111 3.01 -10.46 -13.65
CA TYR A 111 3.93 -11.56 -13.90
C TYR A 111 3.22 -12.92 -13.90
N GLN A 112 2.31 -13.16 -12.97
CA GLN A 112 1.54 -14.39 -12.91
C GLN A 112 0.62 -14.57 -14.14
N ALA A 113 0.03 -13.49 -14.65
CA ALA A 113 -0.91 -13.54 -15.76
C ALA A 113 -0.24 -13.54 -17.14
N LEU A 114 0.86 -12.79 -17.31
CA LEU A 114 1.48 -12.47 -18.60
C LEU A 114 2.88 -13.06 -18.76
N GLY A 115 3.46 -13.66 -17.71
CA GLY A 115 4.85 -14.11 -17.72
C GLY A 115 5.82 -12.92 -17.62
N LYS A 116 7.01 -13.03 -18.19
CA LYS A 116 8.06 -12.02 -18.02
C LYS A 116 7.87 -10.77 -18.90
N PRO A 117 8.18 -9.56 -18.38
CA PRO A 117 8.40 -8.38 -19.22
C PRO A 117 9.72 -8.50 -20.00
N LYS A 118 9.93 -7.67 -21.02
CA LYS A 118 11.20 -7.70 -21.78
C LYS A 118 12.39 -7.14 -21.00
N LEU A 119 12.19 -6.08 -20.21
CA LEU A 119 13.26 -5.38 -19.50
C LEU A 119 13.23 -5.63 -17.99
N GLY A 120 12.06 -5.53 -17.36
CA GLY A 120 11.96 -5.77 -15.92
C GLY A 120 10.60 -5.40 -15.34
N SER A 121 10.44 -5.71 -14.06
CA SER A 121 9.24 -5.40 -13.29
C SER A 121 9.57 -4.51 -12.10
N ILE A 122 8.65 -3.61 -11.76
CA ILE A 122 8.68 -2.83 -10.53
C ILE A 122 7.49 -3.30 -9.69
N GLU A 123 7.76 -3.85 -8.50
CA GLU A 123 6.74 -4.39 -7.62
C GLU A 123 6.43 -3.45 -6.45
N LEU A 124 5.13 -3.22 -6.24
CA LEU A 124 4.62 -2.27 -5.26
C LEU A 124 4.44 -2.85 -3.85
N THR A 125 4.11 -4.13 -3.74
CA THR A 125 3.56 -4.75 -2.53
C THR A 125 4.45 -5.86 -1.95
N GLY A 126 4.35 -6.06 -0.64
CA GLY A 126 5.07 -7.13 0.04
C GLY A 126 4.62 -8.53 -0.36
N SER A 127 3.35 -8.72 -0.72
CA SER A 127 2.86 -9.99 -1.27
C SER A 127 3.50 -10.31 -2.61
N GLY A 128 3.62 -9.33 -3.51
CA GLY A 128 4.32 -9.52 -4.77
C GLY A 128 5.83 -9.70 -4.59
N ASP A 129 6.48 -8.96 -3.67
CA ASP A 129 7.90 -9.16 -3.34
C ASP A 129 8.17 -10.62 -2.94
N GLN A 130 7.33 -11.20 -2.08
CA GLN A 130 7.43 -12.59 -1.68
C GLN A 130 7.30 -13.55 -2.87
N ILE A 131 6.34 -13.30 -3.77
CA ILE A 131 6.17 -14.10 -4.97
C ILE A 131 7.43 -14.02 -5.83
N TYR A 132 7.88 -12.82 -6.22
CA TYR A 132 9.08 -12.67 -7.05
C TYR A 132 10.33 -13.29 -6.43
N ARG A 133 10.54 -13.14 -5.11
CA ARG A 133 11.70 -13.73 -4.41
C ARG A 133 11.65 -15.26 -4.32
N SER A 134 10.46 -15.85 -4.39
CA SER A 134 10.29 -17.31 -4.37
C SER A 134 10.59 -17.97 -5.71
N GLN A 135 10.72 -17.19 -6.78
CA GLN A 135 10.95 -17.69 -8.14
C GLN A 135 12.44 -17.64 -8.52
N THR A 136 12.81 -18.47 -9.50
CA THR A 136 14.06 -18.30 -10.24
C THR A 136 13.79 -17.36 -11.41
N LEU A 137 14.21 -16.09 -11.28
CA LEU A 137 13.93 -15.04 -12.24
C LEU A 137 14.98 -15.02 -13.37
N ASP A 138 14.53 -14.76 -14.60
CA ASP A 138 15.38 -14.51 -15.77
C ASP A 138 15.31 -13.04 -16.25
N PHE A 139 14.81 -12.15 -15.38
CA PHE A 139 14.75 -10.69 -15.55
C PHE A 139 14.90 -10.00 -14.18
N PRO A 140 15.35 -8.73 -14.14
CA PRO A 140 15.45 -7.97 -12.89
C PRO A 140 14.07 -7.48 -12.41
N VAL A 141 13.91 -7.43 -11.09
CA VAL A 141 12.74 -6.85 -10.42
C VAL A 141 13.21 -5.82 -9.40
N ILE A 142 12.57 -4.65 -9.36
CA ILE A 142 12.76 -3.68 -8.28
C ILE A 142 11.51 -3.68 -7.42
N SER A 143 11.63 -4.21 -6.21
CA SER A 143 10.57 -4.16 -5.21
C SER A 143 10.75 -2.93 -4.33
N ILE A 144 9.73 -2.08 -4.25
CA ILE A 144 9.76 -0.92 -3.36
C ILE A 144 9.20 -1.22 -1.97
N ASP A 145 8.74 -2.45 -1.69
CA ASP A 145 8.02 -2.78 -0.45
C ASP A 145 8.86 -2.53 0.83
N HIS A 146 10.17 -2.73 0.73
CA HIS A 146 11.12 -2.60 1.84
C HIS A 146 11.74 -1.20 1.92
N SER A 147 11.32 -0.25 1.07
CA SER A 147 11.78 1.14 1.15
C SER A 147 11.17 1.85 2.35
N LEU A 148 11.88 2.84 2.91
CA LEU A 148 11.34 3.81 3.84
C LEU A 148 10.18 4.56 3.19
N THR A 149 10.30 4.90 1.90
CA THR A 149 9.25 5.59 1.15
C THR A 149 7.91 4.84 1.19
N LYS A 150 7.90 3.51 0.98
CA LYS A 150 6.68 2.69 1.10
C LYS A 150 6.11 2.67 2.51
N GLN A 151 6.93 2.93 3.53
CA GLN A 151 6.45 3.02 4.90
C GLN A 151 5.66 4.30 5.18
N LEU A 152 5.78 5.35 4.37
CA LEU A 152 4.90 6.51 4.47
C LEU A 152 3.44 6.13 4.22
N GLU A 153 3.18 5.36 3.16
CA GLU A 153 1.86 4.81 2.87
C GLU A 153 1.45 3.77 3.90
N THR A 154 2.21 2.67 4.05
CA THR A 154 1.77 1.56 4.93
C THR A 154 1.68 1.91 6.42
N VAL A 155 2.56 2.78 6.95
CA VAL A 155 2.55 3.15 8.39
C VAL A 155 1.64 4.35 8.62
N PHE A 156 1.73 5.42 7.84
CA PHE A 156 0.92 6.61 8.13
C PHE A 156 -0.36 6.67 7.29
N GLY A 157 -0.26 6.43 5.98
CA GLY A 157 -1.40 6.47 5.07
C GLY A 157 -2.49 5.46 5.39
N CYS A 158 -2.15 4.18 5.55
CA CYS A 158 -3.12 3.13 5.88
C CYS A 158 -3.77 3.36 7.25
N ALA A 159 -3.06 3.95 8.21
CA ALA A 159 -3.59 4.25 9.54
C ALA A 159 -4.64 5.37 9.50
N ASP A 160 -4.31 6.49 8.84
CA ASP A 160 -5.25 7.61 8.63
C ASP A 160 -6.50 7.15 7.85
N SER A 161 -6.30 6.25 6.89
CA SER A 161 -7.38 5.69 6.07
C SER A 161 -8.25 4.69 6.83
N CYS A 162 -7.66 3.85 7.67
CA CYS A 162 -8.39 2.92 8.53
C CYS A 162 -9.36 3.68 9.44
N HIS A 163 -8.86 4.71 10.14
CA HIS A 163 -9.70 5.61 10.94
C HIS A 163 -10.82 6.27 10.12
N SER A 164 -10.47 6.85 8.97
CA SER A 164 -11.42 7.59 8.13
C SER A 164 -12.52 6.69 7.59
N ALA A 165 -12.16 5.48 7.13
CA ALA A 165 -13.10 4.49 6.61
C ALA A 165 -14.08 4.01 7.67
N ILE A 166 -13.61 3.65 8.87
CA ILE A 166 -14.50 3.25 9.98
C ILE A 166 -15.45 4.39 10.35
N SER A 167 -14.92 5.62 10.44
CA SER A 167 -15.72 6.80 10.80
C SER A 167 -16.78 7.12 9.75
N GLN A 168 -16.46 6.99 8.46
CA GLN A 168 -17.39 7.21 7.35
C GLN A 168 -18.48 6.13 7.29
N LEU A 169 -18.12 4.86 7.46
CA LEU A 169 -19.06 3.74 7.39
C LEU A 169 -20.05 3.73 8.55
N LEU A 170 -19.60 4.08 9.75
CA LEU A 170 -20.40 3.93 10.98
C LEU A 170 -20.92 5.26 11.54
N GLY A 171 -20.45 6.40 11.04
CA GLY A 171 -20.82 7.72 11.57
C GLY A 171 -20.35 7.95 13.01
N ILE A 172 -19.24 7.33 13.42
CA ILE A 172 -18.70 7.41 14.79
C ILE A 172 -17.33 8.10 14.82
N ASN A 173 -16.97 8.65 15.99
CA ASN A 173 -15.60 9.05 16.27
C ASN A 173 -14.83 7.90 16.94
N THR A 174 -13.82 7.38 16.27
CA THR A 174 -13.04 6.23 16.76
C THR A 174 -11.93 6.61 17.75
N VAL A 175 -11.62 7.90 17.94
CA VAL A 175 -10.56 8.37 18.86
C VAL A 175 -10.89 8.08 20.32
N ASN A 176 -12.19 8.02 20.66
CA ASN A 176 -12.67 7.75 22.01
C ASN A 176 -12.92 6.26 22.28
N LYS A 177 -12.50 5.38 21.36
CA LYS A 177 -12.72 3.93 21.42
C LYS A 177 -11.47 3.19 21.89
N THR A 178 -11.63 1.98 22.41
CA THR A 178 -10.50 1.10 22.71
C THR A 178 -10.18 0.20 21.51
N TRP A 179 -8.90 0.14 21.12
CA TRP A 179 -8.44 -0.58 19.94
C TRP A 179 -7.64 -1.82 20.32
N LEU A 180 -7.86 -2.91 19.59
CA LEU A 180 -7.03 -4.11 19.63
C LEU A 180 -6.54 -4.43 18.22
N ILE A 181 -5.24 -4.59 18.04
CA ILE A 181 -4.62 -4.82 16.74
C ILE A 181 -4.03 -6.22 16.71
N PHE A 182 -4.48 -7.06 15.79
CA PHE A 182 -3.84 -8.32 15.44
C PHE A 182 -2.80 -8.08 14.35
N GLY A 183 -1.52 -8.28 14.67
CA GLY A 183 -0.38 -8.03 13.80
C GLY A 183 0.25 -6.66 14.05
N PHE A 184 1.56 -6.63 14.28
CA PHE A 184 2.32 -5.41 14.56
C PHE A 184 3.44 -5.18 13.52
N GLY A 185 3.15 -5.50 12.25
CA GLY A 185 3.95 -5.12 11.07
C GLY A 185 3.79 -3.63 10.71
N LYS A 186 4.05 -3.26 9.45
CA LYS A 186 3.97 -1.87 8.97
C LYS A 186 2.61 -1.23 9.25
N ILE A 187 1.53 -1.89 8.83
CA ILE A 187 0.15 -1.39 8.98
C ILE A 187 -0.27 -1.35 10.45
N GLY A 188 -0.06 -2.44 11.20
CA GLY A 188 -0.41 -2.50 12.62
C GLY A 188 0.32 -1.44 13.47
N ARG A 189 1.60 -1.18 13.18
CA ARG A 189 2.35 -0.07 13.78
C ARG A 189 1.74 1.27 13.45
N GLY A 190 1.28 1.44 12.21
CA GLY A 190 0.56 2.62 11.77
C GLY A 190 -0.70 2.89 12.59
N VAL A 191 -1.55 1.88 12.74
CA VAL A 191 -2.77 1.98 13.55
C VAL A 191 -2.42 2.31 15.01
N ALA A 192 -1.36 1.71 15.56
CA ALA A 192 -0.89 2.05 16.90
C ALA A 192 -0.32 3.48 17.00
N TYR A 193 0.35 3.98 15.96
CA TYR A 193 0.80 5.38 15.86
C TYR A 193 -0.39 6.34 15.89
N PHE A 194 -1.41 6.07 15.08
CA PHE A 194 -2.65 6.85 15.08
C PHE A 194 -3.25 6.92 16.49
N CYS A 195 -3.35 5.77 17.17
CA CYS A 195 -3.89 5.72 18.53
C CYS A 195 -3.01 6.51 19.52
N ALA A 196 -1.69 6.31 19.49
CA ALA A 196 -0.76 7.00 20.37
C ALA A 196 -0.79 8.54 20.19
N LYS A 197 -0.81 9.01 18.94
CA LYS A 197 -0.91 10.43 18.59
C LYS A 197 -2.20 11.07 19.12
N ASN A 198 -3.29 10.31 19.11
CA ASN A 198 -4.61 10.77 19.55
C ASN A 198 -4.93 10.42 21.02
N LYS A 199 -3.96 9.85 21.76
CA LYS A 199 -4.14 9.39 23.16
C LYS A 199 -5.28 8.38 23.32
N THR A 200 -5.49 7.57 22.30
CA THR A 200 -6.47 6.49 22.24
C THR A 200 -5.85 5.21 22.81
N SER A 201 -6.61 4.47 23.62
CA SER A 201 -6.15 3.19 24.18
C SER A 201 -5.99 2.14 23.07
N VAL A 202 -4.83 1.50 23.03
CA VAL A 202 -4.50 0.50 22.03
C VAL A 202 -3.64 -0.62 22.62
N VAL A 203 -3.97 -1.85 22.24
CA VAL A 203 -3.19 -3.05 22.55
C VAL A 203 -2.85 -3.78 21.25
N ALA A 204 -1.62 -4.28 21.15
CA ALA A 204 -1.16 -5.07 20.02
C ALA A 204 -1.11 -6.57 20.39
N VAL A 205 -1.44 -7.42 19.43
CA VAL A 205 -1.35 -8.88 19.51
C VAL A 205 -0.47 -9.34 18.38
N ASP A 206 0.64 -10.01 18.69
CA ASP A 206 1.54 -10.53 17.66
C ASP A 206 2.21 -11.82 18.17
N ILE A 207 2.35 -12.82 17.30
CA ILE A 207 3.02 -14.08 17.62
C ILE A 207 4.55 -13.91 17.71
N CYS A 208 5.11 -12.97 16.95
CA CYS A 208 6.54 -12.70 16.90
C CYS A 208 6.99 -11.89 18.12
N ASP A 209 7.96 -12.42 18.86
CA ASP A 209 8.49 -11.73 20.03
C ASP A 209 9.16 -10.40 19.70
N ASN A 210 9.86 -10.32 18.57
CA ASN A 210 10.52 -9.09 18.13
C ASN A 210 9.49 -7.98 17.88
N GLN A 211 8.35 -8.31 17.27
CA GLN A 211 7.28 -7.33 17.04
C GLN A 211 6.67 -6.85 18.35
N ARG A 212 6.40 -7.76 19.31
CA ARG A 212 5.90 -7.38 20.64
C ARG A 212 6.90 -6.54 21.43
N ARG A 213 8.19 -6.88 21.40
CA ARG A 213 9.25 -6.07 22.04
C ARG A 213 9.30 -4.67 21.46
N SER A 214 9.20 -4.55 20.14
CA SER A 214 9.18 -3.26 19.46
C SER A 214 7.92 -2.44 19.77
N ALA A 215 6.74 -3.08 19.88
CA ALA A 215 5.52 -2.42 20.36
C ALA A 215 5.72 -1.82 21.77
N ARG A 216 6.29 -2.59 22.70
CA ARG A 216 6.57 -2.11 24.07
C ARG A 216 7.58 -0.97 24.10
N GLN A 217 8.61 -0.98 23.25
CA GLN A 217 9.55 0.14 23.09
C GLN A 217 8.86 1.42 22.61
N LEU A 218 7.77 1.29 21.85
CA LEU A 218 6.92 2.41 21.43
C LEU A 218 5.90 2.85 22.48
N GLY A 219 5.86 2.18 23.65
CA GLY A 219 4.88 2.44 24.70
C GLY A 219 3.52 1.77 24.46
N ILE A 220 3.45 0.78 23.57
CA ILE A 220 2.24 0.05 23.24
C ILE A 220 2.23 -1.28 23.99
N GLU A 221 1.13 -1.58 24.69
CA GLU A 221 0.94 -2.88 25.31
C GLU A 221 0.91 -3.97 24.24
N ALA A 222 1.58 -5.10 24.50
CA ALA A 222 1.70 -6.18 23.52
C ALA A 222 1.52 -7.55 24.15
N ILE A 223 0.58 -8.31 23.59
CA ILE A 223 0.12 -9.62 24.06
C ILE A 223 0.61 -10.73 23.11
N ASN A 224 1.05 -11.85 23.68
CA ASN A 224 1.26 -13.08 22.92
C ASN A 224 -0.08 -13.78 22.73
N PRO A 225 -0.54 -14.08 21.50
CA PRO A 225 -1.84 -14.72 21.26
C PRO A 225 -1.99 -16.12 21.89
N LEU A 226 -0.87 -16.75 22.27
CA LEU A 226 -0.87 -18.03 23.00
C LEU A 226 -1.29 -17.88 24.47
N ASP A 227 -1.21 -16.68 25.05
CA ASP A 227 -1.79 -16.36 26.34
C ASP A 227 -3.29 -16.07 26.18
N ARG A 228 -4.09 -17.14 26.17
CA ARG A 228 -5.53 -17.09 25.88
C ARG A 228 -6.31 -16.30 26.92
N GLN A 229 -5.88 -16.29 28.18
CA GLN A 229 -6.57 -15.56 29.24
C GLN A 229 -6.40 -14.05 29.06
N THR A 230 -5.16 -13.59 28.89
CA THR A 230 -4.86 -12.18 28.66
C THR A 230 -5.47 -11.68 27.34
N LEU A 231 -5.39 -12.49 26.29
CA LEU A 231 -6.00 -12.16 25.00
C LEU A 231 -7.53 -12.01 25.10
N HIS A 232 -8.22 -12.94 25.77
CA HIS A 232 -9.66 -12.88 25.94
C HIS A 232 -10.07 -11.59 26.68
N GLN A 233 -9.36 -11.22 27.75
CA GLN A 233 -9.61 -9.98 28.47
C GLN A 233 -9.40 -8.74 27.60
N ALA A 234 -8.34 -8.72 26.78
CA ALA A 234 -8.08 -7.62 25.86
C ALA A 234 -9.18 -7.49 24.79
N ILE A 235 -9.70 -8.60 24.26
CA ILE A 235 -10.82 -8.61 23.32
C ILE A 235 -12.11 -8.10 24.00
N GLN A 236 -12.40 -8.53 25.23
CA GLN A 236 -13.55 -8.04 25.98
C GLN A 236 -13.51 -6.52 26.19
N ASN A 237 -12.32 -5.96 26.43
CA ASN A 237 -12.10 -4.54 26.67
C ASN A 237 -12.04 -3.70 25.38
N ALA A 238 -11.82 -4.32 24.23
CA ALA A 238 -11.75 -3.63 22.93
C ALA A 238 -13.15 -3.25 22.42
N GLU A 239 -13.24 -2.16 21.67
CA GLU A 239 -14.43 -1.78 20.90
C GLU A 239 -14.18 -1.92 19.40
N ILE A 240 -12.95 -1.65 18.95
CA ILE A 240 -12.51 -1.81 17.56
C ILE A 240 -11.38 -2.86 17.52
N ILE A 241 -11.54 -3.85 16.65
CA ILE A 241 -10.56 -4.92 16.43
C ILE A 241 -10.10 -4.85 14.98
N VAL A 242 -8.80 -4.64 14.79
CA VAL A 242 -8.17 -4.53 13.47
C VAL A 242 -7.26 -5.71 13.22
N THR A 243 -7.40 -6.37 12.08
CA THR A 243 -6.46 -7.39 11.60
C THR A 243 -5.52 -6.81 10.55
N ALA A 244 -4.22 -6.99 10.74
CA ALA A 244 -3.15 -6.53 9.86
C ALA A 244 -1.95 -7.51 9.90
N THR A 245 -2.25 -8.80 9.90
CA THR A 245 -1.27 -9.89 10.09
C THR A 245 -0.65 -10.37 8.78
N GLY A 246 -1.30 -10.10 7.64
CA GLY A 246 -0.95 -10.68 6.34
C GLY A 246 -1.25 -12.18 6.24
N SER A 247 -2.00 -12.75 7.19
CA SER A 247 -2.28 -14.19 7.27
C SER A 247 -3.75 -14.50 7.05
N LYS A 248 -4.06 -15.25 5.99
CA LYS A 248 -5.42 -15.62 5.62
C LYS A 248 -6.10 -16.44 6.74
N SER A 249 -7.35 -16.09 7.04
CA SER A 249 -8.23 -16.79 7.99
C SER A 249 -7.64 -16.99 9.40
N ILE A 250 -6.70 -16.14 9.83
CA ILE A 250 -6.04 -16.29 11.13
C ILE A 250 -7.01 -16.19 12.30
N MET A 251 -8.13 -15.48 12.15
CA MET A 251 -9.10 -15.30 13.24
C MET A 251 -9.93 -16.56 13.51
N ASN A 252 -9.97 -17.53 12.59
CA ASN A 252 -10.63 -18.83 12.83
C ASN A 252 -10.03 -19.60 14.02
N ALA A 253 -8.81 -19.26 14.45
CA ALA A 253 -8.14 -19.87 15.61
C ALA A 253 -8.70 -19.42 16.97
N TYR A 254 -9.67 -18.50 16.99
CA TYR A 254 -10.24 -17.93 18.21
C TYR A 254 -11.75 -18.23 18.28
N PRO A 255 -12.33 -18.39 19.49
CA PRO A 255 -13.77 -18.52 19.65
C PRO A 255 -14.49 -17.29 19.09
N HIS A 256 -15.48 -17.51 18.22
CA HIS A 256 -16.23 -16.43 17.56
C HIS A 256 -16.97 -15.54 18.57
N ASP A 257 -17.50 -16.13 19.64
CA ASP A 257 -18.25 -15.45 20.70
C ASP A 257 -17.44 -14.36 21.43
N TRP A 258 -16.11 -14.46 21.43
CA TRP A 258 -15.24 -13.41 21.99
C TRP A 258 -15.39 -12.07 21.26
N PHE A 259 -15.78 -12.09 19.99
CA PHE A 259 -15.84 -10.92 19.11
C PHE A 259 -17.24 -10.31 19.01
N SER A 260 -18.21 -10.83 19.77
CA SER A 260 -19.59 -10.33 19.76
C SER A 260 -19.66 -8.86 20.19
N GLY A 261 -20.40 -8.06 19.39
CA GLY A 261 -20.61 -6.63 19.66
C GLY A 261 -19.40 -5.73 19.40
N LYS A 262 -18.36 -6.24 18.75
CA LYS A 262 -17.14 -5.48 18.40
C LYS A 262 -17.21 -4.95 16.97
N ILE A 263 -16.52 -3.85 16.70
CA ILE A 263 -16.31 -3.38 15.32
C ILE A 263 -15.12 -4.14 14.75
N LEU A 264 -15.38 -5.02 13.80
CA LEU A 264 -14.38 -5.89 13.18
C LEU A 264 -13.90 -5.28 11.86
N VAL A 265 -12.58 -5.14 11.74
CA VAL A 265 -11.93 -4.45 10.63
C VAL A 265 -10.80 -5.30 10.09
N ASN A 266 -10.75 -5.47 8.78
CA ASN A 266 -9.57 -6.02 8.10
C ASN A 266 -8.78 -4.89 7.42
N MET A 267 -7.47 -4.93 7.54
CA MET A 267 -6.51 -4.09 6.81
C MET A 267 -5.47 -4.91 6.02
N GLY A 268 -5.52 -6.24 6.12
CA GLY A 268 -4.70 -7.14 5.33
C GLY A 268 -5.18 -7.29 3.89
N VAL A 269 -4.28 -7.74 3.02
CA VAL A 269 -4.60 -8.04 1.61
C VAL A 269 -5.53 -9.26 1.48
N TYR A 270 -5.44 -10.20 2.42
CA TYR A 270 -6.29 -11.40 2.47
C TYR A 270 -7.48 -11.18 3.40
N ASP A 271 -8.55 -11.99 3.24
CA ASP A 271 -9.53 -12.19 4.31
C ASP A 271 -8.82 -12.86 5.50
N GLU A 272 -8.55 -12.09 6.55
CA GLU A 272 -7.93 -12.57 7.80
C GLU A 272 -8.96 -13.14 8.79
N TYR A 273 -10.25 -12.88 8.60
CA TYR A 273 -11.32 -13.35 9.49
C TYR A 273 -11.73 -14.78 9.17
N GLY A 274 -11.81 -15.13 7.89
CA GLY A 274 -12.14 -16.48 7.43
C GLY A 274 -13.62 -16.84 7.60
N ALA A 275 -13.92 -18.12 7.43
CA ALA A 275 -15.29 -18.64 7.35
C ALA A 275 -16.07 -18.62 8.67
N SER A 276 -15.38 -18.50 9.83
CA SER A 276 -16.06 -18.45 11.14
C SER A 276 -16.78 -17.13 11.40
N PHE A 277 -16.56 -16.12 10.56
CA PHE A 277 -17.22 -14.81 10.62
C PHE A 277 -18.02 -14.62 9.33
N GLY A 278 -19.21 -14.03 9.40
CA GLY A 278 -20.00 -13.61 8.26
C GLY A 278 -19.40 -12.41 7.55
N GLU A 279 -19.75 -12.19 6.28
CA GLU A 279 -19.29 -11.02 5.51
C GLU A 279 -19.78 -9.71 6.10
N GLU A 280 -21.02 -9.67 6.57
CA GLU A 280 -21.63 -8.47 7.19
C GLU A 280 -21.16 -8.22 8.64
N GLU A 281 -20.45 -9.17 9.25
CA GLU A 281 -19.89 -8.98 10.60
C GLU A 281 -18.60 -8.15 10.60
N VAL A 282 -17.92 -8.08 9.45
CA VAL A 282 -16.64 -7.39 9.30
C VAL A 282 -16.80 -6.27 8.27
N LEU A 283 -16.37 -5.07 8.62
CA LEU A 283 -16.48 -3.92 7.72
C LEU A 283 -15.86 -4.22 6.35
N ASN A 284 -16.49 -3.66 5.31
CA ASN A 284 -16.12 -3.87 3.91
C ASN A 284 -16.08 -5.35 3.49
N GLN A 285 -16.97 -6.20 4.02
CA GLN A 285 -17.08 -7.61 3.64
C GLN A 285 -15.74 -8.34 3.79
N LYS A 286 -15.03 -8.07 4.89
CA LYS A 286 -13.68 -8.61 5.19
C LYS A 286 -12.57 -8.18 4.24
N LYS A 287 -12.81 -7.33 3.25
CA LYS A 287 -11.77 -6.71 2.43
C LYS A 287 -11.08 -5.58 3.22
N PRO A 288 -9.86 -5.16 2.83
CA PRO A 288 -9.21 -4.05 3.51
C PRO A 288 -10.10 -2.79 3.52
N VAL A 289 -10.38 -2.28 4.72
CA VAL A 289 -11.48 -1.31 4.94
C VAL A 289 -11.25 0.03 4.25
N ASN A 290 -9.99 0.42 4.03
CA ASN A 290 -9.63 1.69 3.41
C ASN A 290 -10.09 1.78 1.94
N PHE A 291 -10.36 0.65 1.27
CA PHE A 291 -10.86 0.65 -0.12
C PHE A 291 -12.32 1.08 -0.27
N VAL A 292 -13.03 1.41 0.81
CA VAL A 292 -14.33 2.09 0.72
C VAL A 292 -14.19 3.60 0.47
N LEU A 293 -12.99 4.14 0.62
CA LEU A 293 -12.68 5.54 0.39
C LEU A 293 -12.39 5.77 -1.10
N ASN A 294 -12.69 6.97 -1.59
CA ASN A 294 -12.33 7.36 -2.97
C ASN A 294 -10.82 7.27 -3.20
N ASP A 295 -10.04 7.71 -2.21
CA ASP A 295 -8.59 7.54 -2.15
C ASP A 295 -8.27 6.61 -0.96
N PRO A 296 -7.98 5.32 -1.21
CA PRO A 296 -7.66 4.36 -0.15
C PRO A 296 -6.41 4.70 0.66
N THR A 297 -5.56 5.56 0.10
CA THR A 297 -4.43 6.18 0.79
C THR A 297 -4.42 7.68 0.44
N PRO A 298 -4.37 8.60 1.41
CA PRO A 298 -4.31 10.03 1.15
C PRO A 298 -3.13 10.42 0.27
N MET A 299 -3.35 11.37 -0.63
CA MET A 299 -2.35 11.83 -1.61
C MET A 299 -0.99 12.12 -0.98
N ARG A 300 -0.95 12.83 0.15
CA ARG A 300 0.30 13.16 0.86
C ARG A 300 1.18 11.94 1.18
N TYR A 301 0.63 10.74 1.36
CA TYR A 301 1.42 9.56 1.72
C TYR A 301 1.72 8.66 0.51
N ILE A 302 0.84 8.65 -0.49
CA ILE A 302 1.02 7.84 -1.71
C ILE A 302 1.84 8.56 -2.79
N ASP A 303 1.90 9.90 -2.77
CA ASP A 303 2.67 10.73 -3.71
C ASP A 303 4.15 10.29 -3.86
N PRO A 304 4.94 10.18 -2.77
CA PRO A 304 6.34 9.73 -2.89
C PRO A 304 6.45 8.26 -3.32
N GLU A 305 5.45 7.43 -3.00
CA GLU A 305 5.40 6.04 -3.46
C GLU A 305 5.19 5.95 -4.97
N PHE A 306 4.26 6.73 -5.53
CA PHE A 306 4.10 6.84 -6.97
C PHE A 306 5.38 7.32 -7.65
N TYR A 307 6.09 8.25 -7.02
CA TYR A 307 7.34 8.81 -7.51
C TYR A 307 8.44 7.76 -7.57
N ILE A 308 8.74 7.09 -6.46
CA ILE A 308 9.78 6.06 -6.42
C ILE A 308 9.43 4.88 -7.31
N HIS A 309 8.13 4.52 -7.41
CA HIS A 309 7.65 3.46 -8.29
C HIS A 309 7.91 3.81 -9.77
N ASN A 310 7.69 5.07 -10.18
CA ASN A 310 8.03 5.55 -11.53
C ASN A 310 9.55 5.64 -11.74
N ILE A 311 10.31 6.16 -10.78
CA ILE A 311 11.77 6.32 -10.88
C ILE A 311 12.49 4.97 -10.99
N ALA A 312 11.98 3.92 -10.36
CA ALA A 312 12.53 2.57 -10.45
C ALA A 312 12.61 2.05 -11.91
N ALA A 313 11.73 2.51 -12.80
CA ALA A 313 11.85 2.20 -14.23
C ALA A 313 13.17 2.73 -14.82
N LEU A 314 13.63 3.91 -14.38
CA LEU A 314 14.90 4.47 -14.86
C LEU A 314 16.09 3.65 -14.38
N THR A 315 16.05 3.14 -13.15
CA THR A 315 17.07 2.22 -12.64
C THR A 315 17.16 0.95 -13.49
N LEU A 316 16.02 0.35 -13.87
CA LEU A 316 16.00 -0.80 -14.78
C LEU A 316 16.59 -0.50 -16.17
N LEU A 317 16.48 0.75 -16.64
CA LEU A 317 16.98 1.16 -17.95
C LEU A 317 18.47 1.54 -17.94
N SER A 318 18.97 2.10 -16.84
CA SER A 318 20.34 2.61 -16.75
C SER A 318 21.33 1.64 -16.14
N GLU A 319 20.87 0.71 -15.30
CA GLU A 319 21.74 -0.20 -14.55
C GLU A 319 21.71 -1.62 -15.12
N ASN A 320 22.87 -2.27 -15.18
CA ASN A 320 22.96 -3.69 -15.53
C ASN A 320 22.67 -4.55 -14.29
N LEU A 321 21.39 -4.60 -13.90
CA LEU A 321 20.94 -5.36 -12.74
C LEU A 321 20.94 -6.86 -13.00
N SER A 322 21.37 -7.64 -12.02
CA SER A 322 21.25 -9.10 -12.07
C SER A 322 19.77 -9.55 -12.04
N GLN A 323 19.49 -10.73 -12.59
CA GLN A 323 18.14 -11.31 -12.71
C GLN A 323 17.63 -11.81 -11.35
N ARG A 324 17.30 -10.88 -10.46
CA ARG A 324 16.77 -11.11 -9.12
C ARG A 324 15.97 -9.91 -8.65
N VAL A 325 15.41 -10.01 -7.44
CA VAL A 325 14.74 -8.88 -6.79
C VAL A 325 15.76 -7.97 -6.10
N HIS A 326 15.76 -6.70 -6.47
CA HIS A 326 16.49 -5.59 -5.86
C HIS A 326 15.51 -4.63 -5.17
N GLY A 327 16.04 -3.69 -4.41
CA GLY A 327 15.27 -2.55 -3.90
C GLY A 327 15.85 -1.23 -4.42
N PRO A 328 15.15 -0.10 -4.23
CA PRO A 328 15.71 1.23 -4.46
C PRO A 328 17.02 1.43 -3.69
N THR A 329 17.89 2.29 -4.21
CA THR A 329 19.12 2.66 -3.48
C THR A 329 18.77 3.40 -2.18
N LYS A 330 19.57 3.19 -1.14
CA LYS A 330 19.37 3.87 0.16
C LYS A 330 19.44 5.39 0.00
N GLU A 331 20.29 5.88 -0.89
CA GLU A 331 20.48 7.30 -1.16
C GLU A 331 19.25 7.94 -1.83
N LEU A 332 18.57 7.22 -2.72
CA LEU A 332 17.33 7.69 -3.32
C LEU A 332 16.21 7.70 -2.29
N ASP A 333 16.07 6.60 -1.56
CA ASP A 333 14.99 6.42 -0.58
C ASP A 333 15.08 7.43 0.58
N ASN A 334 16.27 7.63 1.16
CA ASN A 334 16.50 8.64 2.20
C ASN A 334 16.19 10.06 1.71
N ARG A 335 16.58 10.39 0.47
CA ARG A 335 16.32 11.71 -0.11
C ARG A 335 14.83 11.98 -0.24
N ILE A 336 14.07 10.98 -0.71
CA ILE A 336 12.61 11.09 -0.82
C ILE A 336 11.99 11.30 0.56
N ILE A 337 12.45 10.59 1.59
CA ILE A 337 12.00 10.81 2.97
C ILE A 337 12.29 12.22 3.48
N GLU A 338 13.51 12.72 3.27
CA GLU A 338 13.90 14.08 3.66
C GLU A 338 13.06 15.14 2.96
N ASP A 339 12.86 15.00 1.65
CA ASP A 339 12.08 15.95 0.85
C ASP A 339 10.60 15.90 1.24
N TRP A 340 10.06 14.71 1.49
CA TRP A 340 8.70 14.55 1.99
C TRP A 340 8.50 15.24 3.35
N CYS A 341 9.47 15.09 4.26
CA CYS A 341 9.44 15.78 5.55
C CYS A 341 9.45 17.30 5.39
N LYS A 342 10.27 17.83 4.46
CA LYS A 342 10.31 19.27 4.16
C LYS A 342 8.98 19.75 3.57
N TYR A 343 8.43 19.05 2.57
CA TYR A 343 7.18 19.45 1.91
C TYR A 343 5.98 19.45 2.86
N HIS A 344 5.89 18.46 3.76
CA HIS A 344 4.75 18.31 4.65
C HIS A 344 5.00 18.80 6.08
N SER A 345 6.13 19.49 6.33
CA SER A 345 6.54 19.96 7.66
C SER A 345 6.47 18.84 8.72
N PHE A 346 6.93 17.65 8.36
CA PHE A 346 6.91 16.46 9.21
C PHE A 346 8.27 16.22 9.85
N HIS A 347 8.29 15.77 11.11
CA HIS A 347 9.54 15.55 11.84
C HIS A 347 10.12 14.16 11.53
N LEU A 348 11.37 14.14 11.04
CA LEU A 348 12.12 12.91 10.73
C LEU A 348 12.26 11.98 11.96
N GLU A 349 12.30 12.52 13.17
CA GLU A 349 12.34 11.74 14.41
C GLU A 349 11.12 10.82 14.57
N ILE A 350 9.94 11.25 14.11
CA ILE A 350 8.73 10.44 14.16
C ILE A 350 8.86 9.27 13.19
N ILE A 351 9.39 9.50 11.99
CA ILE A 351 9.70 8.46 11.00
C ILE A 351 10.68 7.45 11.60
N ASN A 352 11.82 7.92 12.09
CA ASN A 352 12.87 7.08 12.67
C ASN A 352 12.36 6.24 13.85
N LYS A 353 11.39 6.76 14.61
CA LYS A 353 10.79 6.06 15.73
C LYS A 353 9.81 4.97 15.27
N TRP A 354 8.93 5.26 14.31
CA TRP A 354 7.79 4.41 14.00
C TRP A 354 7.99 3.45 12.83
N PHE A 355 8.92 3.77 11.92
CA PHE A 355 9.20 2.90 10.80
C PHE A 355 9.90 1.61 11.25
N VAL A 356 9.57 0.52 10.56
CA VAL A 356 10.23 -0.76 10.72
C VAL A 356 11.62 -0.65 10.11
N ASN A 357 12.64 -0.97 10.91
CA ASN A 357 13.97 -1.19 10.36
C ASN A 357 14.05 -2.64 9.86
N PHE A 358 14.29 -2.81 8.55
CA PHE A 358 14.44 -4.12 7.94
C PHE A 358 15.85 -4.71 8.13
N GLU A 359 16.80 -3.96 8.69
CA GLU A 359 18.13 -4.48 9.01
C GLU A 359 18.04 -5.53 10.13
N GLY A 360 18.30 -6.80 9.77
CA GLY A 360 18.37 -7.93 10.71
C GLY A 360 17.12 -8.80 10.84
N CYS A 361 16.03 -8.48 10.14
CA CYS A 361 14.89 -9.40 10.03
C CYS A 361 15.08 -10.34 8.83
N VAL A 362 15.78 -11.45 9.06
CA VAL A 362 15.57 -12.65 8.22
C VAL A 362 14.18 -13.16 8.61
N ARG A 363 13.23 -13.12 7.66
CA ARG A 363 11.90 -13.73 7.85
C ARG A 363 12.01 -15.24 7.91
#